data_AF-A0A8C9K9K3-F1
#
_entry.id   AF-A0A8C9K9K3-F1
#
_cell.length_a   1.000
_cell.length_b   1.000
_cell.length_c   1.000
_cell.angle_alpha   90.00
_cell.angle_beta   90.00
_cell.angle_gamma   90.00
#
_symmetry.space_group_name_H-M   'P 1'
#
loop_
_entity.id
_entity.type
_entity.pdbx_description
1 polymer ?
#
loop_
_entity_poly.entity_id
_entity_poly.type
_entity_poly.pdbx_seq_one_letter_code
_entity_poly.pdbx_strand_id
1 'polypeptide(L)'
;MASHGNDAARDAYESKRFSLGLEDRRGAGYREGSLWKRGRDNGQFLSRKFVLTEREGSLKYFNRNDAKEPKAVMKIEHLNATFQPAKIGHPHGLQITYRKDNSPRNIFVYHEDGKVGAVLPSSRESPAPTASAEPLSRNYLKEGYMEKTGPKQTEGFRKRWFTMDDRRLMYFKDPLVRTGLGPGQLVEAHFKHKP
;
A
#
# COMPACT_ATOMS: atom_id res chain seq x y z
N MET A 1 46.90 11.62 6.52
CA MET A 1 45.91 10.80 7.23
C MET A 1 44.58 11.52 7.21
N ALA A 2 43.65 11.14 6.34
CA ALA A 2 42.23 11.52 6.45
C ALA A 2 41.43 10.72 5.41
N SER A 3 40.82 9.61 5.82
CA SER A 3 39.79 8.93 5.02
C SER A 3 38.87 8.09 5.90
N HIS A 4 38.31 8.67 6.97
CA HIS A 4 37.23 8.05 7.74
C HIS A 4 36.15 9.12 7.90
N GLY A 5 35.10 9.05 7.08
CA GLY A 5 34.02 10.03 7.25
C GLY A 5 32.98 10.13 6.14
N ASN A 6 32.88 9.17 5.20
CA ASN A 6 31.86 9.28 4.14
C ASN A 6 31.04 8.01 3.86
N ASP A 7 31.26 6.92 4.60
CA ASP A 7 30.48 5.68 4.39
C ASP A 7 29.11 5.73 5.10
N ALA A 8 29.03 6.36 6.28
CA ALA A 8 27.77 6.45 7.04
C ALA A 8 26.66 7.27 6.33
N ALA A 9 27.03 8.26 5.52
CA ALA A 9 26.08 9.07 4.75
C ALA A 9 25.57 8.32 3.50
N ARG A 10 26.39 7.44 2.92
CA ARG A 10 26.01 6.58 1.80
C ARG A 10 25.08 5.45 2.25
N ASP A 11 25.35 4.86 3.41
CA ASP A 11 24.49 3.83 4.02
C ASP A 11 23.11 4.39 4.40
N ALA A 12 23.06 5.64 4.89
CA ALA A 12 21.80 6.34 5.17
C ALA A 12 20.99 6.66 3.90
N TYR A 13 21.65 6.83 2.75
CA TYR A 13 21.00 7.04 1.45
C TYR A 13 20.46 5.74 0.84
N GLU A 14 21.19 4.63 0.99
CA GLU A 14 20.73 3.29 0.59
C GLU A 14 19.60 2.74 1.48
N SER A 15 19.44 3.28 2.70
CA SER A 15 18.46 2.87 3.70
C SER A 15 17.01 3.31 3.42
N LYS A 16 16.73 3.98 2.29
CA LYS A 16 15.36 4.33 1.85
C LYS A 16 14.80 3.30 0.87
N ARG A 17 14.87 2.02 1.24
CA ARG A 17 14.38 0.88 0.45
C ARG A 17 13.17 0.22 1.10
N PHE A 18 12.23 -0.23 0.28
CA PHE A 18 10.92 -0.71 0.72
C PHE A 18 11.04 -2.07 1.33
N SER A 19 11.06 -2.13 2.63
CA SER A 19 11.18 -3.36 3.37
C SER A 19 9.79 -3.86 3.70
N LEU A 20 9.25 -4.81 2.94
CA LEU A 20 8.07 -5.57 3.41
C LEU A 20 8.48 -6.71 4.35
N GLY A 21 9.57 -6.56 5.11
CA GLY A 21 10.24 -7.68 5.77
C GLY A 21 10.75 -8.74 4.78
N LEU A 22 10.93 -8.37 3.51
CA LEU A 22 11.41 -9.26 2.46
C LEU A 22 12.94 -9.26 2.47
N GLU A 23 13.50 -10.46 2.47
CA GLU A 23 14.94 -10.68 2.46
C GLU A 23 15.48 -10.49 1.04
N ASP A 24 16.63 -9.83 0.91
CA ASP A 24 17.39 -9.84 -0.33
C ASP A 24 18.09 -11.20 -0.44
N ARG A 25 17.72 -11.95 -1.48
CA ARG A 25 18.29 -13.28 -1.73
C ARG A 25 19.22 -13.32 -2.93
N ARG A 26 19.34 -12.23 -3.69
CA ARG A 26 20.03 -12.25 -4.99
C ARG A 26 20.83 -10.99 -5.32
N GLY A 27 20.86 -9.98 -4.45
CA GLY A 27 21.71 -8.79 -4.59
C GLY A 27 21.38 -7.91 -5.80
N ALA A 28 20.17 -8.01 -6.36
CA ALA A 28 19.81 -7.41 -7.66
C ALA A 28 18.40 -6.80 -7.67
N GLY A 29 17.96 -6.23 -6.55
CA GLY A 29 16.61 -5.67 -6.43
C GLY A 29 15.49 -6.74 -6.44
N TYR A 30 15.85 -7.99 -6.16
CA TYR A 30 14.93 -9.10 -5.95
C TYR A 30 14.82 -9.40 -4.46
N ARG A 31 13.62 -9.22 -3.90
CA ARG A 31 13.37 -9.46 -2.47
C ARG A 31 12.15 -10.35 -2.32
N GLU A 32 12.26 -11.38 -1.48
CA GLU A 32 11.15 -12.29 -1.20
C GLU A 32 11.00 -12.55 0.30
N GLY A 33 9.79 -12.95 0.70
CA GLY A 33 9.49 -13.24 2.08
C GLY A 33 8.00 -13.52 2.26
N SER A 34 7.62 -13.84 3.48
CA SER A 34 6.24 -14.17 3.83
C SER A 34 5.60 -13.03 4.61
N LEU A 35 4.38 -12.68 4.23
CA LEU A 35 3.53 -11.76 4.99
C LEU A 35 2.24 -12.45 5.38
N TRP A 36 1.75 -12.15 6.57
CA TRP A 36 0.41 -12.50 6.99
C TRP A 36 -0.57 -11.60 6.26
N LYS A 37 -1.34 -12.17 5.33
CA LYS A 37 -2.26 -11.45 4.47
C LYS A 37 -3.71 -11.77 4.85
N ARG A 38 -4.51 -10.73 5.06
CA ARG A 38 -5.96 -10.88 5.29
C ARG A 38 -6.66 -11.51 4.09
N GLY A 39 -7.49 -12.51 4.36
CA GLY A 39 -8.41 -13.16 3.45
C GLY A 39 -9.55 -12.22 3.04
N ARG A 40 -10.21 -12.56 1.93
CA ARG A 40 -11.32 -11.76 1.39
C ARG A 40 -12.58 -11.89 2.25
N ASP A 41 -12.95 -13.13 2.57
CA ASP A 41 -14.32 -13.46 2.98
C ASP A 41 -14.46 -13.72 4.48
N ASN A 42 -13.45 -14.35 5.10
CA ASN A 42 -13.48 -14.74 6.52
C ASN A 42 -12.65 -13.86 7.44
N GLY A 43 -11.95 -12.86 6.89
CA GLY A 43 -11.08 -11.96 7.65
C GLY A 43 -9.85 -12.59 8.31
N GLN A 44 -9.60 -13.89 8.09
CA GLN A 44 -8.42 -14.57 8.60
C GLN A 44 -7.15 -14.09 7.90
N PHE A 45 -6.05 -14.03 8.64
CA PHE A 45 -4.74 -13.80 8.06
C PHE A 45 -4.09 -15.15 7.72
N LEU A 46 -3.50 -15.24 6.53
CA LEU A 46 -2.77 -16.42 6.08
C LEU A 46 -1.40 -15.99 5.57
N SER A 47 -0.37 -16.76 5.88
CA SER A 47 0.96 -16.56 5.34
C SER A 47 0.95 -16.72 3.82
N ARG A 48 1.51 -15.73 3.12
CA ARG A 48 1.60 -15.67 1.66
C ARG A 48 2.98 -15.20 1.28
N LYS A 49 3.58 -15.84 0.29
CA LYS A 49 4.84 -15.40 -0.31
C LYS A 49 4.60 -14.12 -1.10
N PHE A 50 5.41 -13.10 -0.81
CA PHE A 50 5.53 -11.87 -1.59
C PHE A 50 6.90 -11.83 -2.24
N VAL A 51 6.94 -11.31 -3.47
CA VAL A 51 8.16 -11.12 -4.24
C VAL A 51 8.13 -9.72 -4.82
N LEU A 52 9.10 -8.91 -4.44
CA LEU A 52 9.38 -7.60 -5.00
C LEU A 52 10.52 -7.73 -6.00
N THR A 53 10.31 -7.21 -7.20
CA THR A 53 11.31 -7.17 -8.26
C THR A 53 11.40 -5.76 -8.82
N GLU A 54 12.54 -5.12 -8.57
CA GLU A 54 12.82 -3.77 -9.06
C GLU A 54 12.97 -3.78 -10.59
N ARG A 55 13.64 -4.80 -11.14
CA ARG A 55 13.81 -4.98 -12.59
C ARG A 55 12.49 -5.02 -13.35
N GLU A 56 11.48 -5.70 -12.80
CA GLU A 56 10.15 -5.76 -13.42
C GLU A 56 9.21 -4.66 -12.92
N GLY A 57 9.65 -3.80 -11.99
CA GLY A 57 8.84 -2.76 -11.39
C GLY A 57 7.57 -3.31 -10.74
N SER A 58 7.60 -4.50 -10.12
CA SER A 58 6.38 -5.14 -9.60
C SER A 58 6.54 -5.80 -8.23
N LEU A 59 5.45 -5.75 -7.45
CA LEU A 59 5.23 -6.56 -6.27
C LEU A 59 4.22 -7.67 -6.61
N LYS A 60 4.60 -8.92 -6.37
CA LYS A 60 3.78 -10.10 -6.63
C LYS A 60 3.45 -10.79 -5.31
N TYR A 61 2.32 -11.47 -5.26
CA TYR A 61 2.07 -12.44 -4.19
C TYR A 61 1.51 -13.74 -4.73
N PHE A 62 1.80 -14.81 -4.01
CA PHE A 62 1.41 -16.17 -4.35
C PHE A 62 0.47 -16.71 -3.30
N ASN A 63 -0.55 -17.47 -3.72
CA ASN A 63 -1.50 -18.09 -2.80
C ASN A 63 -0.87 -19.21 -1.96
N ARG A 64 0.19 -19.84 -2.47
CA ARG A 64 0.98 -20.89 -1.83
C ARG A 64 2.45 -20.67 -2.22
N ASN A 65 3.39 -21.19 -1.43
CA ASN A 65 4.81 -20.96 -1.65
C ASN A 65 5.35 -21.65 -2.92
N ASP A 66 4.74 -22.76 -3.31
CA ASP A 66 5.06 -23.61 -4.46
C ASP A 66 4.29 -23.24 -5.74
N ALA A 67 3.45 -22.20 -5.68
CA ALA A 67 2.66 -21.79 -6.84
C ALA A 67 3.57 -21.25 -7.96
N LYS A 68 3.42 -21.82 -9.17
CA LYS A 68 4.18 -21.40 -10.36
C LYS A 68 3.82 -19.99 -10.83
N GLU A 69 2.57 -19.59 -10.64
CA GLU A 69 2.05 -18.30 -11.09
C GLU A 69 1.60 -17.42 -9.91
N PRO A 70 1.87 -16.11 -9.97
CA PRO A 70 1.44 -15.17 -8.94
C PRO A 70 -0.08 -15.02 -8.97
N LYS A 71 -0.70 -14.94 -7.79
CA LYS A 71 -2.14 -14.67 -7.68
C LYS A 71 -2.47 -13.23 -8.09
N ALA A 72 -1.55 -12.31 -7.84
CA ALA A 72 -1.60 -10.96 -8.40
C ALA A 72 -0.20 -10.42 -8.65
N VAL A 73 -0.09 -9.62 -9.71
CA VAL A 73 1.06 -8.79 -10.03
C VAL A 73 0.61 -7.34 -9.88
N MET A 74 1.31 -6.57 -9.06
CA MET A 74 1.00 -5.18 -8.75
C MET A 74 2.18 -4.33 -9.20
N LYS A 75 1.93 -3.42 -10.14
CA LYS A 75 2.98 -2.51 -10.60
C LYS A 75 3.31 -1.50 -9.51
N ILE A 76 4.60 -1.33 -9.24
CA ILE A 76 5.13 -0.42 -8.23
C ILE A 76 4.70 1.03 -8.51
N GLU A 77 4.70 1.44 -9.78
CA GLU A 77 4.26 2.78 -10.24
C GLU A 77 2.83 3.17 -9.83
N HIS A 78 1.99 2.21 -9.47
CA HIS A 78 0.57 2.44 -9.15
C HIS A 78 0.20 1.91 -7.76
N LEU A 79 1.19 1.60 -6.94
CA LEU A 79 1.03 1.08 -5.60
C LEU A 79 1.20 2.21 -4.57
N ASN A 80 0.40 2.15 -3.50
CA ASN A 80 0.60 2.91 -2.27
C ASN A 80 0.66 1.91 -1.10
N ALA A 81 1.46 2.19 -0.08
CA ALA A 81 1.57 1.36 1.12
C ALA A 81 1.53 2.24 2.37
N THR A 82 0.53 2.06 3.23
CA THR A 82 0.33 2.91 4.42
C THR A 82 0.20 2.07 5.68
N PHE A 83 0.84 2.50 6.77
CA PHE A 83 0.64 1.87 8.07
C PHE A 83 -0.75 2.19 8.58
N GLN A 84 -1.48 1.15 8.97
CA GLN A 84 -2.88 1.22 9.37
C GLN A 84 -3.14 0.32 10.59
N PRO A 85 -2.35 0.44 11.67
CA PRO A 85 -2.38 -0.52 12.78
C PRO A 85 -3.73 -0.57 13.49
N ALA A 86 -4.33 0.59 13.78
CA ALA A 86 -5.65 0.68 14.41
C ALA A 86 -6.76 0.09 13.52
N LYS A 87 -6.71 0.31 12.21
CA LYS A 87 -7.70 -0.21 11.24
C LYS A 87 -7.58 -1.72 11.08
N ILE A 88 -6.35 -2.24 11.05
CA ILE A 88 -6.05 -3.66 10.82
C ILE A 88 -6.14 -4.48 12.12
N GLY A 89 -5.98 -3.84 13.28
CA GLY A 89 -5.94 -4.51 14.58
C GLY A 89 -4.61 -5.20 14.85
N HIS A 90 -3.50 -4.70 14.28
CA HIS A 90 -2.16 -5.25 14.47
C HIS A 90 -1.11 -4.13 14.49
N PRO A 91 -0.14 -4.10 15.43
CA PRO A 91 0.86 -3.03 15.54
C PRO A 91 1.64 -2.78 14.25
N HIS A 92 1.89 -3.84 13.49
CA HIS A 92 2.62 -3.81 12.21
C HIS A 92 1.69 -3.89 10.99
N GLY A 93 0.41 -3.52 11.16
CA GLY A 93 -0.58 -3.56 10.10
C GLY A 93 -0.25 -2.56 8.98
N LEU A 94 -0.12 -3.06 7.76
CA LEU A 94 0.12 -2.29 6.55
C LEU A 94 -1.02 -2.53 5.54
N GLN A 95 -1.57 -1.44 5.00
CA GLN A 95 -2.50 -1.44 3.89
C GLN A 95 -1.76 -1.12 2.60
N ILE A 96 -1.73 -2.08 1.68
CA ILE A 96 -1.25 -1.89 0.31
C ILE A 96 -2.47 -1.61 -0.58
N THR A 97 -2.48 -0.47 -1.25
CA THR A 97 -3.50 -0.11 -2.22
C THR A 97 -2.89 -0.06 -3.62
N TYR A 98 -3.54 -0.71 -4.58
CA TYR A 98 -3.11 -0.69 -5.97
C TYR A 98 -4.31 -0.62 -6.91
N ARG A 99 -4.08 -0.28 -8.17
CA ARG A 99 -5.14 -0.27 -9.19
C ARG A 99 -5.15 -1.57 -9.97
N LYS A 100 -6.35 -2.14 -10.15
CA LYS A 100 -6.60 -3.23 -11.09
C LYS A 100 -7.84 -2.88 -11.90
N ASP A 101 -7.72 -2.85 -13.23
CA ASP A 101 -8.82 -2.52 -14.15
C ASP A 101 -9.47 -1.19 -13.76
N ASN A 102 -8.63 -0.17 -13.53
CA ASN A 102 -8.99 1.17 -13.07
C ASN A 102 -9.66 1.25 -11.66
N SER A 103 -9.90 0.11 -11.02
CA SER A 103 -10.54 0.01 -9.70
C SER A 103 -9.50 -0.11 -8.58
N PRO A 104 -9.66 0.62 -7.47
CA PRO A 104 -8.78 0.48 -6.32
C PRO A 104 -8.98 -0.87 -5.63
N ARG A 105 -7.86 -1.48 -5.23
CA ARG A 105 -7.80 -2.74 -4.50
C ARG A 105 -6.92 -2.55 -3.26
N ASN A 106 -7.40 -3.02 -2.12
CA ASN A 106 -6.68 -3.04 -0.86
C ASN A 106 -6.21 -4.46 -0.54
N ILE A 107 -4.99 -4.56 -0.02
CA ILE A 107 -4.43 -5.74 0.61
C ILE A 107 -4.00 -5.32 2.01
N PHE A 108 -4.50 -6.03 3.02
CA PHE A 108 -4.11 -5.82 4.41
C PHE A 108 -3.14 -6.90 4.81
N VAL A 109 -1.97 -6.51 5.26
CA VAL A 109 -0.86 -7.41 5.63
C VAL A 109 -0.21 -6.97 6.93
N TYR A 110 0.52 -7.87 7.56
CA TYR A 110 1.50 -7.55 8.60
C TYR A 110 2.67 -8.55 8.55
N HIS A 111 3.76 -8.18 9.21
CA HIS A 111 4.86 -9.09 9.57
C HIS A 111 4.90 -9.22 11.09
N GLU A 112 5.25 -10.40 11.61
CA GLU A 112 5.33 -10.66 13.06
C GLU A 112 6.37 -9.74 13.72
N ASP A 113 7.62 -9.79 13.25
CA ASP A 113 8.75 -9.03 13.80
C ASP A 113 8.75 -7.50 13.55
N GLY A 114 7.72 -6.94 12.91
CA GLY A 114 7.69 -5.49 12.64
C GLY A 114 8.70 -5.01 11.60
N LYS A 115 9.37 -5.92 10.89
CA LYS A 115 10.33 -5.63 9.80
C LYS A 115 9.71 -5.01 8.53
N VAL A 116 8.48 -4.49 8.64
CA VAL A 116 7.82 -3.77 7.56
C VAL A 116 8.21 -2.29 7.68
N GLY A 117 8.88 -1.72 6.67
CA GLY A 117 9.11 -0.30 6.43
C GLY A 117 8.71 0.07 5.00
N ALA A 118 7.90 1.12 4.84
CA ALA A 118 7.27 1.44 3.55
C ALA A 118 7.99 2.58 2.81
N VAL A 119 9.24 2.40 2.39
CA VAL A 119 9.97 3.46 1.63
C VAL A 119 10.54 2.90 0.33
N LEU A 120 9.82 2.95 -0.80
CA LEU A 120 10.44 2.62 -2.11
C LEU A 120 11.23 3.82 -2.64
N PRO A 121 12.38 3.60 -3.30
CA PRO A 121 12.93 4.60 -4.21
C PRO A 121 11.93 4.79 -5.36
N SER A 122 11.57 6.04 -5.63
CA SER A 122 10.85 6.44 -6.83
C SER A 122 11.59 5.89 -8.06
N SER A 123 10.91 5.24 -8.99
CA SER A 123 11.51 4.69 -10.23
C SER A 123 12.00 5.77 -11.20
N ARG A 124 12.11 7.03 -10.76
CA ARG A 124 12.63 8.14 -11.55
C ARG A 124 14.11 8.28 -11.22
N GLU A 125 14.95 7.62 -12.00
CA GLU A 125 16.26 8.16 -12.33
C GLU A 125 16.01 9.46 -13.13
N SER A 126 15.73 10.56 -12.44
CA SER A 126 15.76 11.89 -13.04
C SER A 126 17.17 12.47 -12.87
N PRO A 127 17.83 12.96 -13.93
CA PRO A 127 19.17 13.55 -13.85
C PRO A 127 19.11 15.00 -13.32
N ALA A 128 18.36 15.23 -12.24
CA ALA A 128 18.22 16.56 -11.62
C ALA A 128 18.56 16.47 -10.12
N PRO A 129 19.52 17.26 -9.61
CA PRO A 129 20.09 17.10 -8.26
C PRO A 129 19.17 17.59 -7.11
N THR A 130 17.86 17.68 -7.32
CA THR A 130 16.92 18.29 -6.36
C THR A 130 15.59 17.57 -6.17
N ALA A 131 15.31 16.48 -6.90
CA ALA A 131 14.09 15.72 -6.71
C ALA A 131 14.29 14.66 -5.61
N SER A 132 13.90 14.99 -4.38
CA SER A 132 13.79 14.04 -3.27
C SER A 132 13.03 12.79 -3.70
N ALA A 133 13.55 11.61 -3.40
CA ALA A 133 12.84 10.35 -3.54
C ALA A 133 11.50 10.40 -2.78
N GLU A 134 10.41 10.68 -3.49
CA GLU A 134 9.06 10.65 -2.93
C GLU A 134 8.75 9.23 -2.44
N PRO A 135 8.46 9.02 -1.15
CA PRO A 135 8.21 7.69 -0.61
C PRO A 135 6.94 7.10 -1.22
N LEU A 136 6.97 5.83 -1.61
CA LEU A 136 5.73 5.12 -1.98
C LEU A 136 4.76 4.90 -0.81
N SER A 137 5.15 5.22 0.43
CA SER A 137 4.17 5.42 1.50
C SER A 137 3.64 6.85 1.50
N ARG A 138 2.43 7.00 1.00
CA ARG A 138 1.68 8.25 1.12
C ARG A 138 0.51 8.00 2.05
N ASN A 139 0.58 8.55 3.25
CA ASN A 139 -0.54 8.53 4.17
C ASN A 139 -1.77 9.15 3.52
N TYR A 140 -2.94 8.63 3.82
CA TYR A 140 -4.17 9.22 3.35
C TYR A 140 -4.38 10.58 4.02
N LEU A 141 -4.80 11.58 3.24
CA LEU A 141 -5.08 12.93 3.75
C LEU A 141 -6.23 12.88 4.76
N LYS A 142 -7.21 12.01 4.51
CA LYS A 142 -8.35 11.78 5.40
C LYS A 142 -9.00 10.44 5.10
N GLU A 143 -9.52 9.83 6.15
CA GLU A 143 -10.41 8.67 6.03
C GLU A 143 -11.57 8.79 7.01
N GLY A 144 -12.68 8.11 6.70
CA GLY A 144 -13.82 8.07 7.60
C GLY A 144 -15.11 7.65 6.94
N TYR A 145 -16.14 7.48 7.75
CA TYR A 145 -17.49 7.22 7.25
C TYR A 145 -18.16 8.50 6.76
N MET A 146 -18.75 8.45 5.58
CA MET A 146 -19.61 9.49 5.03
C MET A 146 -20.80 8.84 4.31
N GLU A 147 -21.87 9.58 4.08
CA GLU A 147 -23.01 9.13 3.29
C GLU A 147 -22.87 9.62 1.85
N LYS A 148 -23.23 8.77 0.87
CA LYS A 148 -23.31 9.17 -0.55
C LYS A 148 -24.59 8.68 -1.20
N THR A 149 -25.11 9.45 -2.14
CA THR A 149 -26.14 9.04 -3.09
C THR A 149 -25.52 8.61 -4.44
N GLY A 150 -26.33 8.17 -5.40
CA GLY A 150 -25.89 7.86 -6.76
C GLY A 150 -25.83 9.10 -7.66
N PRO A 151 -25.43 8.93 -8.93
CA PRO A 151 -25.20 10.04 -9.85
C PRO A 151 -26.45 10.88 -10.12
N LYS A 152 -27.64 10.27 -10.01
CA LYS A 152 -28.92 10.94 -10.26
C LYS A 152 -29.41 11.73 -9.05
N GLN A 153 -28.75 11.58 -7.89
CA GLN A 153 -29.13 12.19 -6.60
C GLN A 153 -30.54 11.81 -6.11
N THR A 154 -31.20 10.87 -6.77
CA THR A 154 -32.51 10.35 -6.40
C THR A 154 -32.40 9.02 -5.65
N GLU A 155 -31.23 8.40 -5.65
CA GLU A 155 -30.99 7.19 -4.89
C GLU A 155 -30.86 7.49 -3.39
N GLY A 156 -31.31 6.57 -2.53
CA GLY A 156 -31.13 6.71 -1.09
C GLY A 156 -29.66 6.80 -0.68
N PHE A 157 -29.36 7.65 0.31
CA PHE A 157 -28.02 7.79 0.87
C PHE A 157 -27.53 6.49 1.49
N ARG A 158 -26.25 6.16 1.26
CA ARG A 158 -25.60 4.97 1.82
C ARG A 158 -24.32 5.36 2.52
N LYS A 159 -24.18 4.90 3.78
CA LYS A 159 -22.94 5.01 4.54
C LYS A 159 -21.82 4.20 3.87
N ARG A 160 -20.66 4.82 3.66
CA ARG A 160 -19.47 4.24 3.04
C ARG A 160 -18.21 4.73 3.76
N TRP A 161 -17.17 3.89 3.77
CA TRP A 161 -15.84 4.28 4.23
C TRP A 161 -15.11 4.98 3.08
N PHE A 162 -14.66 6.21 3.29
CA PHE A 162 -13.93 7.00 2.31
C PHE A 162 -12.45 7.07 2.66
N THR A 163 -11.62 7.11 1.62
CA THR A 163 -10.18 7.29 1.71
C THR A 163 -9.73 8.32 0.69
N MET A 164 -9.08 9.38 1.16
CA MET A 164 -8.50 10.43 0.32
C MET A 164 -6.99 10.18 0.16
N ASP A 165 -6.60 9.72 -1.03
CA ASP A 165 -5.20 9.47 -1.42
C ASP A 165 -4.78 10.55 -2.41
N ASP A 166 -4.15 11.61 -1.91
CA ASP A 166 -3.84 12.81 -2.68
C ASP A 166 -5.10 13.37 -3.37
N ARG A 167 -5.15 13.42 -4.70
CA ARG A 167 -6.34 13.88 -5.47
C ARG A 167 -7.37 12.79 -5.74
N ARG A 168 -7.18 11.58 -5.18
CA ARG A 168 -8.02 10.41 -5.44
C ARG A 168 -8.92 10.13 -4.24
N LEU A 169 -10.21 10.38 -4.42
CA LEU A 169 -11.21 9.89 -3.50
C LEU A 169 -11.64 8.48 -3.86
N MET A 170 -11.58 7.57 -2.90
CA MET A 170 -12.04 6.19 -3.02
C MET A 170 -13.10 5.93 -1.95
N TYR A 171 -14.02 5.00 -2.23
CA TYR A 171 -15.01 4.57 -1.23
C TYR A 171 -15.24 3.06 -1.23
N PHE A 172 -15.51 2.54 -0.04
CA PHE A 172 -15.64 1.13 0.28
C PHE A 172 -16.91 0.91 1.11
N LYS A 173 -17.43 -0.34 1.08
CA LYS A 173 -18.55 -0.71 1.95
C LYS A 173 -18.15 -0.61 3.43
N ASP A 174 -16.96 -1.13 3.75
CA ASP A 174 -16.37 -1.18 5.08
C ASP A 174 -14.85 -0.95 4.99
N PRO A 175 -14.16 -0.53 6.08
CA PRO A 175 -12.73 -0.16 6.05
C PRO A 175 -11.77 -1.30 5.67
N LEU A 176 -12.14 -2.55 5.96
CA LEU A 176 -11.33 -3.76 5.67
C LEU A 176 -11.81 -4.52 4.43
N VAL A 177 -12.33 -3.81 3.43
CA VAL A 177 -12.78 -4.40 2.17
C VAL A 177 -11.69 -4.33 1.10
N ARG A 178 -11.52 -5.45 0.38
CA ARG A 178 -10.51 -5.61 -0.68
C ARG A 178 -10.77 -4.75 -1.91
N THR A 179 -12.02 -4.58 -2.31
CA THR A 179 -12.38 -3.96 -3.59
C THR A 179 -13.10 -2.65 -3.33
N GLY A 180 -12.59 -1.54 -3.84
CA GLY A 180 -13.33 -0.28 -3.84
C GLY A 180 -14.48 -0.33 -4.84
N LEU A 181 -15.53 0.42 -4.55
CA LEU A 181 -16.75 0.43 -5.36
C LEU A 181 -16.64 1.36 -6.57
N GLY A 182 -15.63 2.24 -6.59
CA GLY A 182 -15.34 3.13 -7.71
C GLY A 182 -14.58 4.40 -7.27
N PRO A 183 -14.25 5.28 -8.21
CA PRO A 183 -13.82 6.65 -7.89
C PRO A 183 -14.96 7.38 -7.17
N GLY A 184 -14.65 8.05 -6.06
CA GLY A 184 -15.60 8.87 -5.34
C GLY A 184 -15.86 10.17 -6.09
N GLN A 185 -17.13 10.45 -6.38
CA GLN A 185 -17.57 11.79 -6.77
C GLN A 185 -18.28 12.38 -5.55
N LEU A 186 -17.70 13.43 -4.98
CA LEU A 186 -18.34 14.22 -3.92
C LEU A 186 -19.38 15.09 -4.61
N VAL A 187 -20.65 14.70 -4.49
CA VAL A 187 -21.77 15.52 -4.95
C VAL A 187 -22.30 16.37 -3.80
N GLU A 188 -22.32 15.79 -2.60
CA GLU A 188 -22.57 16.45 -1.33
C GLU A 188 -21.98 15.58 -0.21
N ALA A 189 -21.30 16.19 0.76
CA ALA A 189 -20.66 15.49 1.86
C ALA A 189 -20.99 16.19 3.17
N HIS A 190 -21.96 15.63 3.91
CA HIS A 190 -22.17 16.02 5.29
C HIS A 190 -21.23 15.20 6.17
N PHE A 191 -20.16 15.84 6.65
CA PHE A 191 -19.40 15.29 7.76
C PHE A 191 -20.28 15.34 9.00
N LYS A 192 -20.84 14.20 9.41
CA LYS A 192 -21.40 14.09 10.76
C LYS A 192 -20.23 14.17 11.73
N HIS A 193 -19.93 15.37 12.23
CA HIS A 193 -19.17 15.51 13.47
C HIS A 193 -20.03 14.86 14.56
N LYS A 194 -19.58 13.74 15.11
CA LYS A 194 -20.10 13.33 16.40
C LYS A 194 -19.58 14.35 17.43
N PRO A 195 -20.45 14.94 18.27
CA PRO A 195 -19.99 15.60 19.49
C PRO A 195 -19.27 14.60 20.39
#